data_AF-A0A536GRN6-F1
#
_entry.id   AF-A0A536GRN6-F1
#
_cell.length_a   1.000
_cell.length_b   1.000
_cell.length_c   1.000
_cell.angle_alpha   90.00
_cell.angle_beta   90.00
_cell.angle_gamma   90.00
#
_symmetry.space_group_name_H-M   'P 1'
#
loop_
_entity.id
_entity.type
_entity.pdbx_description
1 polymer ?
#
loop_
_entity_poly.entity_id
_entity_poly.type
_entity_poly.pdbx_seq_one_letter_code
_entity_poly.pdbx_strand_id
1 'polypeptide(L)'
;MACSPAARSRTCKRSSRPCAKESPRLRDAKTGVLCMAYGSPDGDEGIEPYYTHIRGGKTPSPEAVAELRERYHAIGGSPLTEITRAQARALAGRLGLPVFAGMKHAPPFIADAAAEALSAGIERLVGLPLAPHYAEMSVGTYLSTLRQAWDQELIVVRGFHDQPAFIAATRTLLAEAMADFEPERIFFTAHSLPARIETAGDPYRERLLESCRLVAEGTALPEWEFAFQSASHTGEPWLGPDLLESLRRSGVRRALVCPIGFVADHLEILYDIDVEAMAFAGERGIELRRTQSFNTRPEFIEALAAVVRDALKSPSPARGAGIMSM
;
A
#
# COMPACT_ATOMS: atom_id res chain seq x y z
N MET A 1 9.57 -55.03 -64.82
CA MET A 1 8.17 -55.50 -64.74
C MET A 1 7.67 -55.26 -63.33
N ALA A 2 6.44 -54.76 -63.22
CA ALA A 2 5.65 -54.48 -62.01
C ALA A 2 6.20 -53.36 -61.09
N CYS A 3 5.43 -52.43 -60.53
CA CYS A 3 4.06 -51.92 -60.76
C CYS A 3 3.98 -50.55 -60.02
N SER A 4 3.10 -49.65 -60.47
CA SER A 4 2.80 -48.29 -59.92
C SER A 4 2.04 -48.34 -58.55
N PRO A 5 1.49 -47.26 -57.94
CA PRO A 5 1.70 -45.79 -58.02
C PRO A 5 1.69 -45.01 -56.65
N ALA A 6 1.97 -43.69 -56.72
CA ALA A 6 1.45 -42.53 -55.97
C ALA A 6 1.04 -42.60 -54.47
N ALA A 7 1.45 -41.62 -53.66
CA ALA A 7 0.58 -40.47 -53.28
C ALA A 7 1.10 -39.59 -52.11
N ARG A 8 0.75 -38.29 -52.22
CA ARG A 8 0.38 -37.30 -51.17
C ARG A 8 1.48 -36.50 -50.46
N SER A 9 1.55 -35.24 -50.90
CA SER A 9 2.01 -34.05 -50.20
C SER A 9 1.47 -33.93 -48.77
N ARG A 10 2.36 -33.69 -47.80
CA ARG A 10 1.98 -33.28 -46.44
C ARG A 10 2.06 -31.77 -46.33
N THR A 11 0.91 -31.13 -46.30
CA THR A 11 0.73 -29.71 -45.94
C THR A 11 1.07 -29.51 -44.47
N CYS A 12 1.98 -28.58 -44.20
CA CYS A 12 2.35 -28.10 -42.87
C CYS A 12 1.19 -27.34 -42.23
N LYS A 13 0.51 -27.93 -41.24
CA LYS A 13 -0.48 -27.21 -40.42
C LYS A 13 0.25 -26.38 -39.37
N ARG A 14 0.30 -25.06 -39.58
CA ARG A 14 0.64 -24.08 -38.54
C ARG A 14 -0.40 -24.18 -37.41
N SER A 15 0.05 -24.64 -36.25
CA SER A 15 -0.68 -24.54 -34.99
C SER A 15 -0.62 -23.10 -34.50
N SER A 16 -1.67 -22.33 -34.75
CA SER A 16 -1.89 -21.04 -34.09
C SER A 16 -2.48 -21.30 -32.70
N ARG A 17 -1.68 -21.11 -31.65
CA ARG A 17 -2.20 -21.04 -30.28
C ARG A 17 -3.22 -19.89 -30.19
N PRO A 18 -4.41 -20.09 -29.61
CA PRO A 18 -5.33 -18.98 -29.40
C PRO A 18 -4.73 -18.02 -28.38
N CYS A 19 -4.67 -16.74 -28.75
CA CYS A 19 -4.45 -15.65 -27.80
C CYS A 19 -5.53 -15.77 -26.70
N ALA A 20 -5.11 -15.80 -25.44
CA ALA A 20 -6.03 -15.91 -24.30
C ALA A 20 -7.05 -14.77 -24.38
N LYS A 21 -8.32 -15.10 -24.61
CA LYS A 21 -9.41 -14.13 -24.57
C LYS A 21 -9.57 -13.68 -23.12
N GLU A 22 -9.24 -12.41 -22.85
CA GLU A 22 -9.53 -11.76 -21.57
C GLU A 22 -11.02 -11.87 -21.25
N SER A 23 -11.35 -12.17 -19.98
CA SER A 23 -12.73 -12.38 -19.53
C SER A 23 -13.61 -11.15 -19.77
N PRO A 24 -14.84 -11.31 -20.33
CA PRO A 24 -15.73 -10.20 -20.69
C PRO A 24 -16.22 -9.33 -19.51
N ARG A 25 -15.93 -9.71 -18.25
CA ARG A 25 -16.28 -8.92 -17.05
C ARG A 25 -15.38 -7.70 -16.80
N LEU A 26 -14.20 -7.66 -17.42
CA LEU A 26 -13.22 -6.59 -17.22
C LEU A 26 -13.56 -5.28 -17.95
N ARG A 27 -14.51 -5.30 -18.90
CA ARG A 27 -14.88 -4.15 -19.73
C ARG A 27 -16.36 -3.77 -19.58
N ASP A 28 -16.87 -3.83 -18.36
CA ASP A 28 -18.11 -3.12 -18.09
C ASP A 28 -17.79 -1.62 -18.11
N ALA A 29 -18.33 -0.91 -19.10
CA ALA A 29 -18.05 0.51 -19.37
C ALA A 29 -18.42 1.43 -18.18
N LYS A 30 -19.08 0.89 -17.15
CA LYS A 30 -19.50 1.61 -15.95
C LYS A 30 -18.74 1.20 -14.69
N THR A 31 -17.64 0.46 -14.82
CA THR A 31 -16.77 0.09 -13.69
C THR A 31 -15.60 1.07 -13.56
N GLY A 32 -15.37 1.57 -12.35
CA GLY A 32 -14.21 2.38 -11.98
C GLY A 32 -13.49 1.82 -10.74
N VAL A 33 -12.33 2.40 -10.43
CA VAL A 33 -11.56 2.10 -9.21
C VAL A 33 -11.39 3.39 -8.43
N LEU A 34 -11.50 3.36 -7.11
CA LEU A 34 -11.20 4.49 -6.24
C LEU A 34 -10.05 4.11 -5.32
N CYS A 35 -8.86 4.64 -5.62
CA CYS A 35 -7.67 4.53 -4.79
C CYS A 35 -7.81 5.41 -3.55
N MET A 36 -7.61 4.82 -2.36
CA MET A 36 -7.78 5.53 -1.08
C MET A 36 -6.49 5.54 -0.29
N ALA A 37 -6.07 6.71 0.20
CA ALA A 37 -4.88 6.87 1.03
C ALA A 37 -5.18 7.74 2.26
N TYR A 38 -4.22 7.83 3.19
CA TYR A 38 -4.37 8.63 4.41
C TYR A 38 -4.55 10.12 4.09
N GLY A 39 -3.75 10.62 3.15
CA GLY A 39 -3.67 12.04 2.82
C GLY A 39 -2.58 12.75 3.63
N SER A 40 -2.25 13.96 3.20
CA SER A 40 -1.22 14.80 3.79
C SER A 40 -1.64 16.26 3.66
N PRO A 41 -1.30 17.15 4.62
CA PRO A 41 -1.61 18.57 4.53
C PRO A 41 -0.92 19.17 3.32
N ASP A 42 -1.61 20.13 2.69
CA ASP A 42 -1.04 20.95 1.63
C ASP A 42 -0.39 22.19 2.25
N GLY A 43 0.95 22.19 2.25
CA GLY A 43 1.76 23.23 2.86
C GLY A 43 1.47 23.48 4.35
N ASP A 44 2.02 24.60 4.80
CA ASP A 44 2.05 25.02 6.19
C ASP A 44 0.70 25.38 6.78
N GLU A 45 -0.16 26.02 5.98
CA GLU A 45 -1.50 26.43 6.39
C GLU A 45 -2.43 25.22 6.54
N GLY A 46 -2.15 24.12 5.83
CA GLY A 46 -2.93 22.90 5.89
C GLY A 46 -2.69 22.04 7.14
N ILE A 47 -1.61 22.26 7.90
CA ILE A 47 -1.17 21.36 8.98
C ILE A 47 -2.17 21.30 10.14
N GLU A 48 -2.59 22.45 10.68
CA GLU A 48 -3.51 22.47 11.81
C GLU A 48 -4.92 21.95 11.45
N PRO A 49 -5.53 22.34 10.30
CA PRO A 49 -6.79 21.74 9.84
C PRO A 49 -6.69 20.23 9.67
N TYR A 50 -5.63 19.75 9.02
CA TYR A 50 -5.36 18.32 8.84
C TYR A 50 -5.25 17.59 10.18
N TYR A 51 -4.45 18.12 11.11
CA TYR A 51 -4.22 17.46 12.38
C TYR A 51 -5.48 17.47 13.26
N THR A 52 -6.24 18.55 13.24
CA THR A 52 -7.57 18.64 13.88
C THR A 52 -8.52 17.59 13.31
N HIS A 53 -8.52 17.39 12.00
CA HIS A 53 -9.37 16.40 11.34
C HIS A 53 -8.99 14.95 11.72
N ILE A 54 -7.70 14.62 11.81
CA ILE A 54 -7.22 13.31 12.31
C ILE A 54 -7.72 13.05 13.73
N ARG A 55 -7.75 14.08 14.58
CA ARG A 55 -8.20 13.98 15.97
C ARG A 55 -9.73 14.04 16.13
N GLY A 56 -10.48 13.86 15.06
CA GLY A 56 -11.94 13.87 15.08
C GLY A 56 -12.52 15.24 15.45
N GLY A 57 -11.89 16.32 15.01
CA GLY A 57 -12.32 17.69 15.25
C GLY A 57 -11.75 18.32 16.54
N LYS A 58 -10.97 17.58 17.33
CA LYS A 58 -10.30 18.13 18.52
C LYS A 58 -9.03 18.87 18.10
N THR A 59 -9.03 20.19 18.28
CA THR A 59 -7.87 21.03 17.99
C THR A 59 -6.65 20.57 18.81
N PRO A 60 -5.49 20.29 18.15
CA PRO A 60 -4.25 19.98 18.85
C PRO A 60 -3.72 21.18 19.64
N SER A 61 -2.79 20.95 20.57
CA SER A 61 -2.12 22.08 21.24
C SER A 61 -1.18 22.81 20.27
N PRO A 62 -0.89 24.10 20.48
CA PRO A 62 0.05 24.84 19.66
C PRO A 62 1.42 24.16 19.55
N GLU A 63 1.89 23.54 20.63
CA GLU A 63 3.15 22.81 20.67
C GLU A 63 3.11 21.57 19.76
N ALA A 64 2.02 20.82 19.78
CA ALA A 64 1.86 19.64 18.92
C ALA A 64 1.76 20.02 17.43
N VAL A 65 1.12 21.16 17.12
CA VAL A 65 1.10 21.70 15.75
C VAL A 65 2.49 22.16 15.31
N ALA A 66 3.23 22.85 16.19
CA ALA A 66 4.59 23.30 15.91
C ALA A 66 5.53 22.11 15.67
N GLU A 67 5.47 21.08 16.51
CA GLU A 67 6.26 19.85 16.33
C GLU A 67 5.94 19.20 14.98
N LEU A 68 4.66 19.00 14.64
CA LEU A 68 4.29 18.40 13.35
C LEU A 68 4.77 19.25 12.17
N ARG A 69 4.71 20.58 12.29
CA ARG A 69 5.20 21.53 11.28
C ARG A 69 6.70 21.41 11.07
N GLU A 70 7.49 21.32 12.14
CA GLU A 70 8.93 21.10 12.05
C GLU A 70 9.26 19.81 11.29
N ARG A 71 8.51 18.72 11.56
CA ARG A 71 8.71 17.45 10.82
C ARG A 71 8.42 17.58 9.33
N TYR A 72 7.33 18.25 8.94
CA TYR A 72 7.02 18.50 7.53
C TYR A 72 8.06 19.40 6.86
N HIS A 73 8.56 20.43 7.56
CA HIS A 73 9.62 21.29 7.04
C HIS A 73 10.93 20.53 6.81
N ALA A 74 11.31 19.65 7.74
CA ALA A 74 12.54 18.86 7.64
C ALA A 74 12.60 18.00 6.36
N ILE A 75 11.43 17.63 5.81
CA ILE A 75 11.31 16.82 4.59
C ILE A 75 10.88 17.62 3.35
N GLY A 76 10.70 18.94 3.48
CA GLY A 76 10.24 19.81 2.39
C GLY A 76 8.76 19.62 2.00
N GLY A 77 7.93 19.12 2.91
CA GLY A 77 6.55 18.70 2.65
C GLY A 77 6.45 17.23 2.23
N SER A 78 5.25 16.66 2.33
CA SER A 78 5.03 15.24 2.02
C SER A 78 4.46 15.03 0.62
N PRO A 79 5.04 14.14 -0.20
CA PRO A 79 4.61 13.91 -1.58
C PRO A 79 3.41 12.95 -1.69
N LEU A 80 2.84 12.48 -0.57
CA LEU A 80 1.86 11.39 -0.53
C LEU A 80 0.65 11.60 -1.45
N THR A 81 0.06 12.80 -1.42
CA THR A 81 -1.13 13.13 -2.21
C THR A 81 -0.82 13.05 -3.70
N GLU A 82 0.30 13.60 -4.13
CA GLU A 82 0.68 13.59 -5.55
C GLU A 82 1.12 12.21 -6.03
N ILE A 83 1.81 11.43 -5.19
CA ILE A 83 2.13 10.03 -5.49
C ILE A 83 0.84 9.21 -5.63
N THR A 84 -0.13 9.37 -4.73
CA THR A 84 -1.42 8.67 -4.78
C THR A 84 -2.17 8.96 -6.09
N ARG A 85 -2.23 10.23 -6.49
CA ARG A 85 -2.84 10.62 -7.77
C ARG A 85 -2.07 10.05 -8.96
N ALA A 86 -0.74 10.01 -8.89
CA ALA A 86 0.09 9.43 -9.94
C ALA A 86 -0.06 7.91 -10.05
N GLN A 87 -0.17 7.20 -8.92
CA GLN A 87 -0.49 5.78 -8.86
C GLN A 87 -1.86 5.49 -9.48
N ALA A 88 -2.88 6.29 -9.16
CA ALA A 88 -4.21 6.18 -9.77
C ALA A 88 -4.16 6.36 -11.30
N ARG A 89 -3.45 7.38 -11.80
CA ARG A 89 -3.27 7.60 -13.25
C ARG A 89 -2.55 6.43 -13.94
N ALA A 90 -1.47 5.93 -13.34
CA ALA A 90 -0.71 4.81 -13.88
C ALA A 90 -1.55 3.53 -13.90
N LEU A 91 -2.31 3.29 -12.83
CA LEU A 91 -3.23 2.16 -12.73
C LEU A 91 -4.36 2.25 -13.77
N ALA A 92 -4.90 3.44 -14.02
CA ALA A 92 -5.90 3.67 -15.08
C ALA A 92 -5.37 3.25 -16.46
N GLY A 93 -4.16 3.69 -16.80
CA GLY A 93 -3.49 3.28 -18.04
C GLY A 93 -3.25 1.78 -18.09
N ARG A 94 -2.92 1.16 -16.96
CA ARG A 94 -2.65 -0.28 -16.89
C ARG A 94 -3.90 -1.17 -17.00
N LEU A 95 -5.02 -0.71 -16.47
CA LEU A 95 -6.31 -1.42 -16.47
C LEU A 95 -7.16 -1.12 -17.70
N GLY A 96 -7.02 0.06 -18.31
CA GLY A 96 -7.97 0.58 -19.29
C GLY A 96 -9.34 0.91 -18.67
N LEU A 97 -9.36 1.28 -17.38
CA LEU A 97 -10.55 1.67 -16.62
C LEU A 97 -10.34 3.06 -16.00
N PRO A 98 -11.42 3.83 -15.74
CA PRO A 98 -11.34 5.05 -14.92
C PRO A 98 -10.87 4.74 -13.50
N VAL A 99 -9.88 5.49 -13.02
CA VAL A 99 -9.36 5.37 -11.65
C VAL A 99 -9.30 6.75 -11.01
N PHE A 100 -9.89 6.85 -9.83
CA PHE A 100 -9.99 8.07 -9.02
C PHE A 100 -9.08 7.95 -7.79
N ALA A 101 -8.74 9.08 -7.18
CA ALA A 101 -7.93 9.13 -5.97
C ALA A 101 -8.63 10.00 -4.92
N GLY A 102 -8.83 9.46 -3.72
CA GLY A 102 -9.41 10.18 -2.59
C GLY A 102 -8.68 9.87 -1.29
N MET A 103 -8.57 10.86 -0.43
CA MET A 103 -7.79 10.78 0.79
C MET A 103 -8.72 10.84 2.00
N LYS A 104 -8.32 10.20 3.09
CA LYS A 104 -9.15 10.16 4.29
C LYS A 104 -9.09 11.49 5.04
N HIS A 105 -7.91 12.10 5.16
CA HIS A 105 -7.69 13.24 6.04
C HIS A 105 -7.28 14.54 5.34
N ALA A 106 -7.10 14.54 4.03
CA ALA A 106 -6.78 15.72 3.24
C ALA A 106 -7.57 15.75 1.92
N PRO A 107 -7.66 16.88 1.23
CA PRO A 107 -8.22 16.94 -0.12
C PRO A 107 -7.32 16.28 -1.19
N PRO A 108 -7.90 15.80 -2.31
CA PRO A 108 -9.33 15.54 -2.50
C PRO A 108 -9.80 14.42 -1.56
N PHE A 109 -10.92 14.60 -0.87
CA PHE A 109 -11.41 13.58 0.05
C PHE A 109 -12.00 12.37 -0.69
N ILE A 110 -12.11 11.24 -0.01
CA ILE A 110 -12.80 10.04 -0.54
C ILE A 110 -14.20 10.39 -1.07
N ALA A 111 -14.93 11.29 -0.40
CA ALA A 111 -16.25 11.74 -0.84
C ALA A 111 -16.19 12.55 -2.15
N ASP A 112 -15.18 13.41 -2.33
CA ASP A 112 -14.98 14.17 -3.56
C ASP A 112 -14.70 13.24 -4.74
N ALA A 113 -13.82 12.25 -4.54
CA ALA A 113 -13.49 11.24 -5.55
C ALA A 113 -14.69 10.34 -5.91
N ALA A 114 -15.55 10.02 -4.93
CA ALA A 114 -16.79 9.28 -5.18
C ALA A 114 -17.80 10.10 -6.01
N ALA A 115 -17.93 11.40 -5.71
CA ALA A 115 -18.78 12.31 -6.47
C ALA A 115 -18.25 12.51 -7.91
N GLU A 116 -16.94 12.58 -8.09
CA GLU A 116 -16.29 12.61 -9.40
C GLU A 116 -16.60 11.34 -10.21
N ALA A 117 -16.46 10.16 -9.58
CA ALA A 117 -16.79 8.88 -10.21
C ALA A 117 -18.26 8.81 -10.64
N LEU A 118 -19.19 9.29 -9.80
CA LEU A 118 -20.61 9.33 -10.13
C LEU A 118 -20.87 10.24 -11.34
N SER A 119 -20.23 11.42 -11.35
CA SER A 119 -20.34 12.39 -12.46
C SER A 119 -19.76 11.86 -13.76
N ALA A 120 -18.79 10.95 -13.69
CA ALA A 120 -18.22 10.23 -14.84
C ALA A 120 -19.09 9.05 -15.32
N GLY A 121 -20.25 8.80 -14.72
CA GLY A 121 -21.18 7.73 -15.13
C GLY A 121 -20.81 6.35 -14.62
N ILE A 122 -19.99 6.26 -13.58
CA ILE A 122 -19.63 4.98 -12.94
C ILE A 122 -20.82 4.47 -12.11
N GLU A 123 -21.13 3.18 -12.24
CA GLU A 123 -22.18 2.49 -11.48
C GLU A 123 -21.61 1.41 -10.55
N ARG A 124 -20.36 1.01 -10.77
CA ARG A 124 -19.65 0.03 -9.95
C ARG A 124 -18.25 0.52 -9.61
N LEU A 125 -17.93 0.62 -8.32
CA LEU A 125 -16.59 0.95 -7.86
C LEU A 125 -15.88 -0.26 -7.26
N VAL A 126 -14.58 -0.39 -7.56
CA VAL A 126 -13.65 -1.14 -6.71
C VAL A 126 -13.02 -0.14 -5.73
N GLY A 127 -13.37 -0.24 -4.45
CA GLY A 127 -12.72 0.52 -3.38
C GLY A 127 -11.37 -0.11 -3.07
N LEU A 128 -10.28 0.60 -3.41
CA LEU A 128 -8.90 0.13 -3.30
C LEU A 128 -8.12 1.00 -2.30
N PRO A 129 -8.10 0.62 -1.01
CA PRO A 129 -7.14 1.18 -0.06
C PRO A 129 -5.71 0.96 -0.55
N LEU A 130 -4.86 1.97 -0.54
CA LEU A 130 -3.43 1.89 -0.82
C LEU A 130 -2.65 1.55 0.46
N ALA A 131 -3.19 0.61 1.22
CA ALA A 131 -2.60 0.04 2.43
C ALA A 131 -2.70 -1.50 2.29
N PRO A 132 -1.57 -2.23 2.17
CA PRO A 132 -1.62 -3.66 1.91
C PRO A 132 -2.20 -4.46 3.08
N HIS A 133 -1.94 -4.00 4.31
CA HIS A 133 -2.23 -4.70 5.55
C HIS A 133 -3.52 -4.16 6.17
N TYR A 134 -4.55 -4.99 6.29
CA TYR A 134 -5.80 -4.58 6.92
C TYR A 134 -5.58 -4.24 8.39
N ALA A 135 -6.12 -3.10 8.80
CA ALA A 135 -6.44 -2.76 10.18
C ALA A 135 -7.79 -2.05 10.19
N GLU A 136 -8.62 -2.31 11.19
CA GLU A 136 -9.95 -1.70 11.32
C GLU A 136 -9.83 -0.17 11.42
N MET A 137 -8.85 0.31 12.19
CA MET A 137 -8.60 1.74 12.39
C MET A 137 -7.91 2.43 11.20
N SER A 138 -7.51 1.70 10.16
CA SER A 138 -6.95 2.23 8.92
C SER A 138 -7.88 1.91 7.76
N VAL A 139 -7.64 0.79 7.06
CA VAL A 139 -8.43 0.31 5.91
C VAL A 139 -9.93 0.27 6.22
N GLY A 140 -10.33 -0.20 7.41
CA GLY A 140 -11.73 -0.22 7.83
C GLY A 140 -12.39 1.16 7.75
N THR A 141 -11.68 2.20 8.18
CA THR A 141 -12.16 3.60 8.15
C THR A 141 -12.23 4.19 6.74
N TYR A 142 -11.33 3.79 5.82
CA TYR A 142 -11.41 4.23 4.42
C TYR A 142 -12.64 3.65 3.76
N LEU A 143 -12.87 2.35 3.97
CA LEU A 143 -14.01 1.62 3.43
C LEU A 143 -15.33 2.12 4.03
N SER A 144 -15.38 2.44 5.32
CA SER A 144 -16.59 3.02 5.92
C SER A 144 -16.90 4.41 5.35
N THR A 145 -15.87 5.23 5.11
CA THR A 145 -16.01 6.55 4.46
C THR A 145 -16.53 6.41 3.04
N LEU A 146 -15.98 5.48 2.26
CA LEU A 146 -16.43 5.23 0.89
C LEU A 146 -17.88 4.73 0.86
N ARG A 147 -18.27 3.82 1.77
CA ARG A 147 -19.65 3.33 1.87
C ARG A 147 -20.65 4.43 2.21
N GLN A 148 -20.25 5.46 2.95
CA GLN A 148 -21.10 6.61 3.24
C GLN A 148 -21.24 7.57 2.06
N ALA A 149 -20.26 7.58 1.14
CA ALA A 149 -20.20 8.47 -0.01
C ALA A 149 -20.65 7.82 -1.33
N TRP A 150 -20.90 6.51 -1.35
CA TRP A 150 -21.20 5.75 -2.57
C TRP A 150 -22.36 4.78 -2.37
N ASP A 151 -23.50 5.10 -3.00
CA ASP A 151 -24.75 4.33 -2.90
C ASP A 151 -24.93 3.28 -4.02
N GLN A 152 -24.02 3.24 -5.00
CA GLN A 152 -24.08 2.27 -6.10
C GLN A 152 -23.32 0.99 -5.75
N GLU A 153 -23.05 0.13 -6.74
CA GLU A 153 -22.37 -1.12 -6.48
C GLU A 153 -20.92 -0.89 -6.04
N LEU A 154 -20.50 -1.58 -4.97
CA LEU A 154 -19.16 -1.45 -4.38
C LEU A 154 -18.53 -2.82 -4.16
N ILE A 155 -17.38 -3.05 -4.80
CA ILE A 155 -16.47 -4.16 -4.53
C ILE A 155 -15.40 -3.66 -3.56
N VAL A 156 -15.26 -4.34 -2.43
CA VAL A 156 -14.36 -3.93 -1.36
C VAL A 156 -13.08 -4.76 -1.38
N VAL A 157 -11.93 -4.09 -1.56
CA VAL A 157 -10.61 -4.68 -1.30
C VAL A 157 -10.26 -4.42 0.15
N ARG A 158 -10.11 -5.49 0.95
CA ARG A 158 -9.75 -5.38 2.38
C ARG A 158 -8.23 -5.35 2.60
N GLY A 159 -7.44 -5.70 1.61
CA GLY A 159 -5.98 -5.76 1.73
C GLY A 159 -5.42 -6.57 0.58
N PHE A 160 -4.10 -6.55 0.46
CA PHE A 160 -3.36 -7.26 -0.59
C PHE A 160 -1.94 -7.61 -0.12
N HIS A 161 -1.76 -7.76 1.19
CA HIS A 161 -0.48 -8.04 1.84
C HIS A 161 0.17 -9.34 1.32
N ASP A 162 -0.63 -10.34 0.98
CA ASP A 162 -0.21 -11.66 0.45
C ASP A 162 -0.24 -11.74 -1.09
N GLN A 163 -0.53 -10.65 -1.78
CA GLN A 163 -0.70 -10.69 -3.22
C GLN A 163 0.66 -10.99 -3.91
N PRO A 164 0.76 -12.03 -4.77
CA PRO A 164 2.06 -12.50 -5.26
C PRO A 164 2.91 -11.46 -6.01
N ALA A 165 2.28 -10.56 -6.77
CA ALA A 165 2.97 -9.47 -7.46
C ALA A 165 3.41 -8.35 -6.51
N PHE A 166 2.67 -8.09 -5.41
CA PHE A 166 3.14 -7.21 -4.34
C PHE A 166 4.38 -7.79 -3.65
N ILE A 167 4.35 -9.06 -3.27
CA ILE A 167 5.50 -9.77 -2.68
C ILE A 167 6.72 -9.74 -3.63
N ALA A 168 6.51 -10.00 -4.93
CA ALA A 168 7.57 -9.93 -5.93
C ALA A 168 8.14 -8.51 -6.10
N ALA A 169 7.30 -7.48 -6.04
CA ALA A 169 7.73 -6.09 -6.08
C ALA A 169 8.57 -5.73 -4.84
N THR A 170 8.17 -6.17 -3.64
CA THR A 170 8.96 -5.97 -2.41
C THR A 170 10.34 -6.63 -2.50
N ARG A 171 10.40 -7.86 -3.05
CA ARG A 171 11.68 -8.55 -3.29
C ARG A 171 12.58 -7.79 -4.27
N THR A 172 12.00 -7.11 -5.26
CA THR A 172 12.76 -6.26 -6.20
C THR A 172 13.40 -5.09 -5.47
N LEU A 173 12.66 -4.38 -4.62
CA LEU A 173 13.19 -3.28 -3.80
C LEU A 173 14.33 -3.73 -2.88
N LEU A 174 14.18 -4.88 -2.24
CA LEU A 174 15.21 -5.47 -1.39
C LEU A 174 16.46 -5.83 -2.19
N ALA A 175 16.31 -6.48 -3.34
CA ALA A 175 17.44 -6.85 -4.20
C ALA A 175 18.21 -5.62 -4.70
N GLU A 176 17.50 -4.55 -5.10
CA GLU A 176 18.12 -3.30 -5.51
C GLU A 176 18.87 -2.63 -4.36
N ALA A 177 18.26 -2.56 -3.17
CA ALA A 177 18.88 -1.94 -2.00
C ALA A 177 20.10 -2.70 -1.47
N MET A 178 20.22 -3.99 -1.78
CA MET A 178 21.36 -4.83 -1.41
C MET A 178 22.38 -5.04 -2.55
N ALA A 179 22.18 -4.42 -3.71
CA ALA A 179 23.06 -4.61 -4.86
C ALA A 179 24.51 -4.14 -4.59
N ASP A 180 24.67 -3.08 -3.79
CA ASP A 180 25.94 -2.49 -3.36
C ASP A 180 26.06 -2.41 -1.82
N PHE A 181 25.16 -3.08 -1.10
CA PHE A 181 25.07 -3.03 0.35
C PHE A 181 24.81 -4.42 0.92
N GLU A 182 25.64 -4.85 1.86
CA GLU A 182 25.47 -6.14 2.53
C GLU A 182 25.04 -5.87 3.98
N PRO A 183 23.73 -5.80 4.28
CA PRO A 183 23.27 -5.59 5.64
C PRO A 183 23.51 -6.84 6.49
N GLU A 184 23.92 -6.62 7.74
CA GLU A 184 24.00 -7.68 8.75
C GLU A 184 22.59 -8.06 9.23
N ARG A 185 21.63 -7.11 9.19
CA ARG A 185 20.22 -7.33 9.53
C ARG A 185 19.27 -6.46 8.70
N ILE A 186 18.12 -7.01 8.36
CA ILE A 186 16.99 -6.28 7.76
C ILE A 186 15.95 -5.98 8.86
N PHE A 187 15.44 -4.76 8.89
CA PHE A 187 14.30 -4.37 9.71
C PHE A 187 13.10 -4.10 8.80
N PHE A 188 12.12 -5.00 8.80
CA PHE A 188 10.83 -4.71 8.19
C PHE A 188 10.04 -3.78 9.11
N THR A 189 9.47 -2.71 8.55
CA THR A 189 8.74 -1.72 9.36
C THR A 189 7.35 -1.39 8.84
N ALA A 190 6.49 -0.97 9.77
CA ALA A 190 5.18 -0.39 9.50
C ALA A 190 4.79 0.58 10.63
N HIS A 191 3.78 1.41 10.38
CA HIS A 191 3.20 2.28 11.41
C HIS A 191 2.69 1.45 12.59
N SER A 192 3.03 1.87 13.80
CA SER A 192 2.51 1.30 15.05
C SER A 192 1.02 1.61 15.20
N LEU A 193 0.30 0.83 15.97
CA LEU A 193 -1.09 1.16 16.34
C LEU A 193 -1.25 1.00 17.85
N PRO A 194 -2.28 1.60 18.46
CA PRO A 194 -2.67 1.29 19.83
C PRO A 194 -2.74 -0.22 20.09
N ALA A 195 -2.06 -0.71 21.13
CA ALA A 195 -1.91 -2.16 21.39
C ALA A 195 -3.26 -2.86 21.64
N ARG A 196 -4.30 -2.10 22.04
CA ARG A 196 -5.67 -2.60 22.21
C ARG A 196 -6.28 -3.26 20.96
N ILE A 197 -5.75 -3.01 19.76
CA ILE A 197 -6.24 -3.70 18.56
C ILE A 197 -6.02 -5.21 18.62
N GLU A 198 -4.98 -5.68 19.32
CA GLU A 198 -4.72 -7.11 19.48
C GLU A 198 -5.80 -7.76 20.35
N THR A 199 -6.18 -7.10 21.45
CA THR A 199 -7.30 -7.55 22.28
C THR A 199 -8.64 -7.50 21.56
N ALA A 200 -8.77 -6.66 20.53
CA ALA A 200 -9.95 -6.57 19.67
C ALA A 200 -9.94 -7.60 18.52
N GLY A 201 -8.90 -8.43 18.40
CA GLY A 201 -8.78 -9.44 17.34
C GLY A 201 -8.42 -8.88 15.96
N ASP A 202 -7.85 -7.68 15.89
CA ASP A 202 -7.44 -7.07 14.62
C ASP A 202 -6.27 -7.86 13.98
N PRO A 203 -6.35 -8.23 12.69
CA PRO A 203 -5.34 -9.08 12.04
C PRO A 203 -4.05 -8.33 11.65
N TYR A 204 -3.94 -7.02 11.89
CA TYR A 204 -2.87 -6.17 11.36
C TYR A 204 -1.45 -6.74 11.54
N ARG A 205 -1.08 -7.13 12.77
CA ARG A 205 0.27 -7.69 13.05
C ARG A 205 0.48 -9.00 12.30
N GLU A 206 -0.52 -9.89 12.30
CA GLU A 206 -0.42 -11.19 11.61
C GLU A 206 -0.14 -10.98 10.12
N ARG A 207 -0.87 -10.08 9.48
CA ARG A 207 -0.75 -9.75 8.05
C ARG A 207 0.60 -9.15 7.71
N LEU A 208 1.13 -8.26 8.56
CA LEU A 208 2.48 -7.71 8.41
C LEU A 208 3.55 -8.81 8.46
N LEU A 209 3.47 -9.69 9.46
CA LEU A 209 4.42 -10.80 9.60
C LEU A 209 4.28 -11.82 8.47
N GLU A 210 3.07 -12.05 7.96
CA GLU A 210 2.82 -12.88 6.78
C GLU A 210 3.53 -12.32 5.55
N SER A 211 3.40 -11.02 5.26
CA SER A 211 4.16 -10.36 4.18
C SER A 211 5.66 -10.55 4.33
N CYS A 212 6.19 -10.36 5.53
CA CYS A 212 7.63 -10.53 5.79
C CYS A 212 8.09 -11.97 5.50
N ARG A 213 7.32 -12.97 5.96
CA ARG A 213 7.60 -14.39 5.69
C ARG A 213 7.53 -14.71 4.20
N LEU A 214 6.48 -14.26 3.51
CA LEU A 214 6.31 -14.46 2.08
C LEU A 214 7.43 -13.78 1.29
N VAL A 215 7.86 -12.59 1.68
CA VAL A 215 9.01 -11.90 1.05
C VAL A 215 10.29 -12.72 1.23
N ALA A 216 10.55 -13.20 2.46
CA ALA A 216 11.74 -13.99 2.78
C ALA A 216 11.75 -15.38 2.14
N GLU A 217 10.58 -15.99 1.92
CA GLU A 217 10.48 -17.36 1.39
C GLU A 217 11.16 -17.53 0.03
N GLY A 218 12.11 -18.46 -0.05
CA GLY A 218 12.85 -18.75 -1.29
C GLY A 218 13.83 -17.65 -1.69
N THR A 219 14.17 -16.73 -0.78
CA THR A 219 15.20 -15.70 -0.97
C THR A 219 16.32 -15.85 0.05
N ALA A 220 17.56 -15.51 -0.32
CA ALA A 220 18.71 -15.55 0.58
C ALA A 220 18.87 -14.22 1.32
N LEU A 221 17.84 -13.82 2.08
CA LEU A 221 17.94 -12.62 2.92
C LEU A 221 18.83 -12.86 4.14
N PRO A 222 19.55 -11.84 4.61
CA PRO A 222 20.13 -11.82 5.96
C PRO A 222 19.07 -12.03 7.05
N GLU A 223 19.53 -12.13 8.30
CA GLU A 223 18.61 -12.14 9.44
C GLU A 223 17.69 -10.92 9.39
N TRP A 224 16.40 -11.12 9.70
CA TRP A 224 15.44 -10.03 9.70
C TRP A 224 14.64 -9.99 11.00
N GLU A 225 14.25 -8.78 11.38
CA GLU A 225 13.37 -8.49 12.51
C GLU A 225 12.23 -7.59 12.02
N PHE A 226 11.06 -7.73 12.62
CA PHE A 226 9.96 -6.78 12.42
C PHE A 226 9.92 -5.76 13.55
N ALA A 227 9.86 -4.48 13.22
CA ALA A 227 9.70 -3.39 14.17
C ALA A 227 8.62 -2.42 13.71
N PHE A 228 8.01 -1.69 14.63
CA PHE A 228 7.10 -0.60 14.31
C PHE A 228 7.83 0.74 14.36
N GLN A 229 7.20 1.74 13.76
CA GLN A 229 7.62 3.13 13.83
C GLN A 229 6.40 4.02 14.10
N SER A 230 6.61 5.30 14.38
CA SER A 230 5.54 6.31 14.41
C SER A 230 4.50 6.08 15.53
N ALA A 231 4.88 5.48 16.65
CA ALA A 231 3.99 5.36 17.80
C ALA A 231 3.64 6.74 18.37
N SER A 232 2.35 7.01 18.62
CA SER A 232 1.94 8.31 19.19
C SER A 232 2.13 8.36 20.71
N HIS A 233 2.41 9.54 21.22
CA HIS A 233 2.50 9.84 22.65
C HIS A 233 1.12 10.10 23.28
N THR A 234 0.17 9.16 23.15
CA THR A 234 -1.21 9.33 23.66
C THR A 234 -1.42 8.82 25.09
N GLY A 235 -0.37 8.30 25.74
CA GLY A 235 -0.44 7.75 27.10
C GLY A 235 -1.01 6.33 27.20
N GLU A 236 -1.48 5.75 26.09
CA GLU A 236 -1.82 4.32 25.99
C GLU A 236 -0.64 3.55 25.36
N PRO A 237 -0.51 2.22 25.58
CA PRO A 237 0.53 1.44 24.95
C PRO A 237 0.29 1.25 23.44
N TRP A 238 1.37 1.29 22.67
CA TRP A 238 1.37 1.06 21.22
C TRP A 238 2.12 -0.24 20.88
N LEU A 239 1.88 -0.78 19.69
CA LEU A 239 2.52 -2.01 19.24
C LEU A 239 4.03 -1.83 19.10
N GLY A 240 4.78 -2.76 19.70
CA GLY A 240 6.23 -2.83 19.62
C GLY A 240 6.76 -4.15 19.01
N PRO A 241 8.10 -4.28 18.91
CA PRO A 241 9.10 -3.30 19.34
C PRO A 241 9.19 -2.07 18.42
N ASP A 242 9.70 -0.95 18.93
CA ASP A 242 10.00 0.26 18.14
C ASP A 242 11.31 0.10 17.35
N LEU A 243 11.41 0.70 16.15
CA LEU A 243 12.58 0.60 15.27
C LEU A 243 13.87 1.06 15.96
N LEU A 244 13.85 2.17 16.70
CA LEU A 244 15.05 2.67 17.37
C LEU A 244 15.47 1.74 18.52
N GLU A 245 14.50 1.09 19.17
CA GLU A 245 14.77 0.04 20.14
C GLU A 245 15.40 -1.21 19.51
N SER A 246 14.84 -1.67 18.40
CA SER A 246 15.40 -2.81 17.66
C SER A 246 16.81 -2.50 17.15
N LEU A 247 17.06 -1.33 16.58
CA LEU A 247 18.39 -0.88 16.16
C LEU A 247 19.38 -0.88 17.33
N ARG A 248 19.00 -0.31 18.48
CA ARG A 248 19.84 -0.25 19.69
C ARG A 248 20.25 -1.64 20.19
N ARG A 249 19.30 -2.57 20.22
CA ARG A 249 19.50 -3.93 20.73
C ARG A 249 20.23 -4.84 19.75
N SER A 250 20.22 -4.48 18.46
CA SER A 250 20.68 -5.34 17.38
C SER A 250 22.18 -5.66 17.43
N GLY A 251 23.00 -4.71 17.87
CA GLY A 251 24.46 -4.81 17.86
C GLY A 251 25.11 -4.81 16.47
N VAL A 252 24.35 -4.54 15.40
CA VAL A 252 24.86 -4.61 14.02
C VAL A 252 25.56 -3.32 13.61
N ARG A 253 26.48 -3.40 12.66
CA ARG A 253 27.15 -2.22 12.06
C ARG A 253 26.50 -1.75 10.76
N ARG A 254 25.76 -2.63 10.09
CA ARG A 254 25.10 -2.34 8.81
C ARG A 254 23.67 -2.87 8.84
N ALA A 255 22.70 -1.98 8.70
CA ALA A 255 21.28 -2.33 8.78
C ALA A 255 20.53 -1.80 7.55
N LEU A 256 19.57 -2.58 7.07
CA LEU A 256 18.66 -2.18 6.00
C LEU A 256 17.22 -2.13 6.53
N VAL A 257 16.55 -0.99 6.38
CA VAL A 257 15.13 -0.84 6.69
C VAL A 257 14.30 -1.10 5.43
N CYS A 258 13.27 -1.94 5.53
CA CYS A 258 12.29 -2.17 4.47
C CYS A 258 10.90 -1.76 5.00
N PRO A 259 10.38 -0.55 4.66
CA PRO A 259 9.09 -0.04 5.12
C PRO A 259 7.89 -0.77 4.48
N ILE A 260 7.77 -2.08 4.73
CA ILE A 260 6.80 -2.96 4.08
C ILE A 260 5.35 -2.55 4.33
N GLY A 261 5.08 -1.85 5.43
CA GLY A 261 3.75 -1.30 5.75
C GLY A 261 3.27 -0.20 4.82
N PHE A 262 4.14 0.35 3.97
CA PHE A 262 3.90 1.57 3.22
C PHE A 262 4.16 1.41 1.72
N VAL A 263 3.43 2.18 0.90
CA VAL A 263 3.53 2.10 -0.57
C VAL A 263 3.92 3.40 -1.26
N ALA A 264 4.15 4.46 -0.51
CA ALA A 264 4.51 5.77 -1.03
C ALA A 264 5.39 6.49 -0.02
N ASP A 265 6.34 7.30 -0.50
CA ASP A 265 7.03 8.26 0.36
C ASP A 265 6.02 9.24 0.98
N HIS A 266 6.15 9.45 2.27
CA HIS A 266 5.34 10.36 3.09
C HIS A 266 6.09 10.63 4.40
N LEU A 267 5.48 11.40 5.30
CA LEU A 267 6.11 11.87 6.55
C LEU A 267 6.81 10.76 7.33
N GLU A 268 6.16 9.62 7.54
CA GLU A 268 6.69 8.55 8.40
C GLU A 268 7.91 7.85 7.77
N ILE A 269 8.05 7.87 6.45
CA ILE A 269 9.26 7.37 5.80
C ILE A 269 10.35 8.45 5.80
N LEU A 270 10.02 9.63 5.28
CA LEU A 270 10.99 10.69 5.02
C LEU A 270 11.50 11.36 6.31
N TYR A 271 10.72 11.32 7.39
CA TYR A 271 11.14 11.85 8.68
C TYR A 271 11.58 10.74 9.62
N ASP A 272 10.68 9.81 9.98
CA ASP A 272 11.00 8.84 11.04
C ASP A 272 12.16 7.91 10.65
N ILE A 273 12.33 7.59 9.36
CA ILE A 273 13.48 6.81 8.90
C ILE A 273 14.62 7.73 8.44
N ASP A 274 14.39 8.54 7.41
CA ASP A 274 15.47 9.26 6.72
C ASP A 274 16.09 10.39 7.54
N VAL A 275 15.41 10.86 8.59
CA VAL A 275 15.93 11.86 9.53
C VAL A 275 16.22 11.21 10.89
N GLU A 276 15.19 10.71 11.57
CA GLU A 276 15.31 10.27 12.96
C GLU A 276 16.12 8.98 13.10
N ALA A 277 15.69 7.88 12.45
CA ALA A 277 16.39 6.60 12.57
C ALA A 277 17.81 6.65 11.99
N MET A 278 18.03 7.37 10.88
CA MET A 278 19.36 7.55 10.31
C MET A 278 20.28 8.36 11.23
N ALA A 279 19.80 9.45 11.86
CA ALA A 279 20.58 10.19 12.84
C ALA A 279 20.90 9.32 14.07
N PHE A 280 19.89 8.62 14.61
CA PHE A 280 20.05 7.70 15.75
C PHE A 280 21.09 6.61 15.47
N ALA A 281 21.05 6.02 14.28
CA ALA A 281 22.01 5.02 13.82
C ALA A 281 23.41 5.59 13.65
N GLY A 282 23.53 6.79 13.04
CA GLY A 282 24.80 7.48 12.81
C GLY A 282 25.56 7.79 14.10
N GLU A 283 24.87 8.28 15.14
CA GLU A 283 25.44 8.49 16.48
C GLU A 283 26.03 7.23 17.12
N ARG A 284 25.59 6.05 16.65
CA ARG A 284 25.97 4.73 17.17
C ARG A 284 26.91 3.97 16.24
N GLY A 285 27.37 4.60 15.14
CA GLY A 285 28.25 3.97 14.16
C GLY A 285 27.57 2.86 13.35
N ILE A 286 26.24 2.90 13.22
CA ILE A 286 25.47 1.98 12.38
C ILE A 286 25.26 2.65 11.02
N GLU A 287 25.75 2.02 9.94
CA GLU A 287 25.39 2.41 8.57
C GLU A 287 23.96 1.90 8.30
N LEU A 288 22.98 2.80 8.38
CA LEU A 288 21.57 2.52 8.10
C LEU A 288 21.24 2.95 6.67
N ARG A 289 20.71 2.02 5.87
CA ARG A 289 20.04 2.34 4.59
C ARG A 289 18.58 1.92 4.68
N ARG A 290 17.76 2.38 3.74
CA ARG A 290 16.41 1.83 3.52
C ARG A 290 16.19 1.48 2.05
N THR A 291 15.22 0.60 1.80
CA THR A 291 14.69 0.43 0.44
C THR A 291 14.03 1.73 -0.04
N GLN A 292 14.06 1.97 -1.35
CA GLN A 292 13.17 2.98 -1.95
C GLN A 292 11.70 2.62 -1.69
N SER A 293 10.83 3.62 -1.68
CA SER A 293 9.38 3.40 -1.63
C SER A 293 8.86 2.97 -3.00
N PHE A 294 7.72 2.27 -3.03
CA PHE A 294 7.12 1.83 -4.30
C PHE A 294 6.74 3.00 -5.21
N ASN A 295 6.17 4.08 -4.66
CA ASN A 295 5.73 5.24 -5.41
C ASN A 295 4.98 4.82 -6.69
N THR A 296 5.44 5.22 -7.87
CA THR A 296 4.82 4.87 -9.16
C THR A 296 5.55 3.77 -9.92
N ARG A 297 6.35 2.94 -9.23
CA ARG A 297 7.16 1.90 -9.86
C ARG A 297 6.29 0.90 -10.66
N PRO A 298 6.67 0.55 -11.91
CA PRO A 298 5.83 -0.26 -12.79
C PRO A 298 5.37 -1.61 -12.21
N GLU A 299 6.25 -2.30 -11.48
CA GLU A 299 5.96 -3.57 -10.81
C GLU A 299 4.91 -3.43 -9.70
N PHE A 300 4.89 -2.30 -9.00
CA PHE A 300 3.86 -2.02 -8.01
C PHE A 300 2.53 -1.68 -8.66
N ILE A 301 2.54 -0.91 -9.75
CA ILE A 301 1.32 -0.66 -10.54
C ILE A 301 0.75 -1.97 -11.11
N GLU A 302 1.61 -2.92 -11.50
CA GLU A 302 1.13 -4.27 -11.87
C GLU A 302 0.52 -5.01 -10.69
N ALA A 303 1.10 -4.92 -9.50
CA ALA A 303 0.53 -5.51 -8.29
C ALA A 303 -0.87 -4.97 -8.01
N LEU A 304 -1.06 -3.64 -8.03
CA LEU A 304 -2.37 -3.01 -7.88
C LEU A 304 -3.35 -3.47 -8.98
N ALA A 305 -2.88 -3.56 -10.23
CA ALA A 305 -3.72 -4.04 -11.32
C ALA A 305 -4.15 -5.50 -11.12
N ALA A 306 -3.28 -6.36 -10.61
CA ALA A 306 -3.61 -7.75 -10.29
C ALA A 306 -4.65 -7.83 -9.15
N VAL A 307 -4.50 -7.03 -8.09
CA VAL A 307 -5.50 -6.91 -7.01
C VAL A 307 -6.88 -6.55 -7.57
N VAL A 308 -6.96 -5.53 -8.42
CA VAL A 308 -8.23 -5.13 -9.04
C VAL A 308 -8.81 -6.22 -9.94
N ARG A 309 -7.98 -6.86 -10.77
CA ARG A 309 -8.43 -7.98 -11.63
C ARG A 309 -8.99 -9.13 -10.82
N ASP A 310 -8.40 -9.45 -9.67
CA ASP A 310 -8.87 -10.52 -8.79
C ASP A 310 -10.16 -10.11 -8.07
N ALA A 311 -10.27 -8.86 -7.60
CA ALA A 311 -11.49 -8.33 -7.02
C ALA A 311 -12.69 -8.38 -7.99
N LEU A 312 -12.45 -8.10 -9.29
CA LEU A 312 -13.49 -8.14 -10.33
C LEU A 312 -13.95 -9.57 -10.72
N LYS A 313 -13.17 -10.60 -10.40
CA LYS A 313 -13.57 -12.01 -10.62
C LYS A 313 -14.54 -12.49 -9.54
N SER A 314 -14.41 -11.96 -8.32
CA SER A 314 -15.25 -12.31 -7.19
C SER A 314 -16.69 -11.83 -7.40
N PRO A 315 -17.71 -12.65 -7.08
CA PRO A 315 -19.09 -12.19 -7.14
C PRO A 315 -19.30 -11.04 -6.13
N SER A 316 -19.89 -9.95 -6.60
CA SER A 316 -20.29 -8.84 -5.74
C SER A 316 -21.36 -9.32 -4.75
N PRO A 317 -21.26 -9.00 -3.45
CA PRO A 317 -22.36 -9.27 -2.53
C PRO A 317 -23.60 -8.53 -3.02
N ALA A 318 -24.71 -9.24 -3.15
CA ALA A 318 -25.97 -8.66 -3.59
C ALA A 318 -26.34 -7.43 -2.74
N ARG A 319 -26.91 -6.39 -3.37
CA ARG A 319 -27.38 -5.18 -2.69
C ARG A 319 -28.20 -5.57 -1.45
N GLY A 320 -27.79 -5.11 -0.27
CA GLY A 320 -28.56 -5.26 0.96
C GLY A 320 -28.17 -6.40 1.90
N ALA A 321 -27.13 -7.20 1.61
CA ALA A 321 -26.59 -8.12 2.62
C ALA A 321 -25.68 -7.35 3.59
N GLY A 322 -26.27 -6.79 4.65
CA GLY A 322 -25.52 -6.31 5.80
C GLY A 322 -24.57 -7.41 6.29
N ILE A 323 -23.27 -7.12 6.27
CA ILE A 323 -22.26 -8.05 6.78
C ILE A 323 -22.47 -8.10 8.29
N MET A 324 -23.03 -9.20 8.79
CA MET A 324 -22.96 -9.50 10.23
C MET A 324 -21.48 -9.60 10.59
N SER A 325 -21.06 -8.77 11.54
CA SER A 325 -19.79 -8.97 12.25
C SER A 325 -19.78 -10.39 12.81
N MET A 326 -18.78 -11.18 12.41
CA MET A 326 -18.28 -12.30 13.22
C MET A 326 -17.06 -11.80 13.97
#